data_AF-A0A7Z1R4M9-F1
#
_entry.id   AF-A0A7Z1R4M9-F1
#
_cell.length_a   1.000
_cell.length_b   1.000
_cell.length_c   1.000
_cell.angle_alpha   90.00
_cell.angle_beta   90.00
_cell.angle_gamma   90.00
#
_symmetry.space_group_name_H-M   'P 1'
#
loop_
_entity.id
_entity.type
_entity.pdbx_description
1 polymer ?
#
loop_
_entity_poly.entity_id
_entity_poly.type
_entity_poly.pdbx_seq_one_letter_code
_entity_poly.pdbx_strand_id
1 'polypeptide(L)'
;MKLTKPNADSYVPDGRPLDEALARTTHLAVGAHQDDIEFMALHGILECFGRSGRCFAGVTLTNGAGSARTGPYAACSNDEMATIR
;
A
#
# COMPACT_ATOMS: atom_id res chain seq x y z
N MET A 1 14.53 -9.08 5.25
CA MET A 1 14.55 -8.01 4.22
C MET A 1 15.08 -6.73 4.85
N LYS A 2 15.75 -5.85 4.07
CA LYS A 2 16.20 -4.52 4.54
C LYS A 2 15.58 -3.44 3.66
N LEU A 3 14.72 -2.59 4.22
CA LEU A 3 14.14 -1.43 3.53
C LEU A 3 15.07 -0.21 3.66
N THR A 4 15.07 0.65 2.65
CA THR A 4 15.96 1.83 2.59
C THR A 4 15.33 3.09 3.19
N LYS A 5 13.99 3.15 3.29
CA LYS A 5 13.28 4.26 3.92
C LYS A 5 13.17 4.03 5.44
N PRO A 6 13.65 4.95 6.30
CA PRO A 6 13.62 4.78 7.76
C PRO A 6 12.22 4.63 8.35
N ASN A 7 11.21 5.20 7.68
CA ASN A 7 9.81 5.17 8.08
C ASN A 7 8.99 4.12 7.31
N ALA A 8 9.64 3.23 6.54
CA ALA A 8 8.91 2.14 5.92
C ALA A 8 8.48 1.14 6.98
N ASP A 9 7.25 0.67 6.85
CA ASP A 9 6.64 -0.31 7.73
C ASP A 9 6.04 -1.45 6.90
N SER A 10 5.73 -2.56 7.56
CA SER A 10 5.10 -3.72 6.97
C SER A 10 4.02 -4.26 7.88
N TYR A 11 2.86 -4.55 7.32
CA TYR A 11 1.76 -5.18 8.04
C TYR A 11 1.42 -6.52 7.40
N VAL A 12 1.36 -7.56 8.23
CA VAL A 12 0.97 -8.91 7.83
C VAL A 12 -0.30 -9.30 8.61
N PRO A 13 -1.47 -9.42 7.95
CA PRO A 13 -2.75 -9.59 8.65
C PRO A 13 -2.86 -10.84 9.54
N ASP A 14 -2.15 -11.92 9.19
CA ASP A 14 -2.15 -13.18 9.95
C ASP A 14 -1.00 -13.29 10.96
N GLY A 15 -0.24 -12.20 11.17
CA GLY A 15 0.84 -12.13 12.16
C GLY A 15 2.07 -12.98 11.84
N ARG A 16 2.12 -13.63 10.68
CA ARG A 16 3.29 -14.43 10.27
C ARG A 16 4.49 -13.54 9.94
N PRO A 17 5.72 -14.08 10.02
CA PRO A 17 6.91 -13.38 9.58
C PRO A 17 6.79 -12.81 8.15
N LEU A 18 7.35 -11.62 7.93
CA LEU A 18 7.25 -10.91 6.65
C LEU A 18 7.85 -11.69 5.48
N ASP A 19 8.97 -12.37 5.70
CA ASP A 19 9.61 -13.25 4.72
C ASP A 19 8.69 -14.42 4.31
N GLU A 20 8.00 -15.04 5.25
CA GLU A 20 6.98 -16.05 4.95
C GLU A 20 5.78 -15.48 4.18
N ALA A 21 5.37 -14.23 4.48
CA ALA A 21 4.31 -13.54 3.75
C ALA A 21 4.70 -13.22 2.30
N LEU A 22 5.92 -12.76 2.09
CA LEU A 22 6.45 -12.49 0.75
C LEU A 22 6.63 -13.79 -0.04
N ALA A 23 7.11 -14.86 0.60
CA ALA A 23 7.30 -16.15 -0.08
C ALA A 23 6.00 -16.80 -0.60
N ARG A 24 4.87 -16.57 0.08
CA ARG A 24 3.55 -17.08 -0.35
C ARG A 24 2.79 -16.14 -1.29
N THR A 25 3.33 -14.96 -1.60
CA THR A 25 2.67 -13.97 -2.45
C THR A 25 2.52 -14.50 -3.87
N THR A 26 1.30 -14.43 -4.39
CA THR A 26 0.96 -14.86 -5.76
C THR A 26 0.64 -13.68 -6.68
N HIS A 27 0.14 -12.59 -6.10
CA HIS A 27 -0.22 -11.37 -6.81
C HIS A 27 0.44 -10.20 -6.09
N LEU A 28 1.17 -9.37 -6.84
CA LEU A 28 1.87 -8.20 -6.33
C LEU A 28 1.32 -6.95 -7.01
N ALA A 29 1.00 -5.93 -6.22
CA ALA A 29 0.73 -4.58 -6.70
C ALA A 29 1.70 -3.58 -6.08
N VAL A 30 2.11 -2.60 -6.88
CA VAL A 30 2.94 -1.48 -6.43
C VAL A 30 2.23 -0.20 -6.84
N GLY A 31 1.79 0.58 -5.85
CA GLY A 31 1.10 1.86 -6.03
C GLY A 31 1.92 3.02 -5.48
N ALA A 32 1.73 4.23 -6.02
CA ALA A 32 2.35 5.43 -5.44
C ALA A 32 1.68 5.81 -4.13
N HIS A 33 0.35 5.70 -4.08
CA HIS A 33 -0.53 6.02 -2.96
C HIS A 33 -1.37 4.80 -2.53
N GLN A 34 -2.11 4.92 -1.43
CA GLN A 34 -2.92 3.82 -0.90
C GLN A 34 -4.08 3.47 -1.84
N ASP A 35 -4.76 4.48 -2.38
CA ASP A 35 -5.91 4.38 -3.29
C ASP A 35 -5.55 3.76 -4.65
N ASP A 36 -4.32 3.98 -5.12
CA ASP A 36 -3.78 3.35 -6.34
C ASP A 36 -3.95 1.83 -6.35
N ILE A 37 -3.68 1.17 -5.22
CA ILE A 37 -3.74 -0.29 -5.10
C ILE A 37 -5.19 -0.76 -5.15
N GLU A 38 -6.08 -0.09 -4.43
CA GLU A 38 -7.50 -0.46 -4.38
C GLU A 38 -8.16 -0.38 -5.75
N PHE A 39 -7.89 0.69 -6.51
CA PHE A 39 -8.49 0.90 -7.82
C PHE A 39 -7.81 0.08 -8.92
N MET A 40 -6.47 0.14 -9.02
CA MET A 40 -5.77 -0.47 -10.15
C MET A 40 -5.56 -1.98 -9.99
N ALA A 41 -5.47 -2.48 -8.75
CA ALA A 41 -5.22 -3.88 -8.47
C ALA A 41 -6.46 -4.64 -7.98
N LEU A 42 -7.66 -4.07 -8.13
CA LEU A 42 -8.93 -4.68 -7.72
C LEU A 42 -9.05 -6.14 -8.19
N HIS A 43 -8.74 -6.41 -9.46
CA HIS A 43 -8.79 -7.77 -10.00
C HIS A 43 -7.88 -8.73 -9.22
N GLY A 44 -6.64 -8.35 -8.93
CA GLY A 44 -5.69 -9.17 -8.16
C GLY A 44 -6.13 -9.36 -6.71
N ILE A 45 -6.74 -8.34 -6.11
CA ILE A 45 -7.33 -8.43 -4.76
C ILE A 45 -8.46 -9.46 -4.75
N LEU A 46 -9.41 -9.37 -5.70
CA LEU A 46 -10.56 -10.28 -5.79
C LEU A 46 -10.15 -11.73 -6.07
N GLU A 47 -9.08 -11.95 -6.84
CA GLU A 47 -8.55 -13.29 -7.10
C GLU A 47 -7.87 -13.93 -5.87
N CYS A 48 -7.54 -13.14 -4.84
CA CYS A 48 -6.92 -13.61 -3.59
C CYS A 48 -7.87 -13.60 -2.39
N PHE A 49 -8.84 -12.69 -2.34
CA PHE A 49 -9.70 -12.49 -1.18
C PHE A 49 -10.49 -13.76 -0.83
N GLY A 50 -10.27 -14.28 0.38
CA GLY A 50 -10.91 -15.51 0.86
C GLY A 50 -10.49 -16.78 0.11
N ARG A 51 -9.43 -16.75 -0.71
CA ARG A 51 -8.96 -17.90 -1.50
C ARG A 51 -7.76 -18.58 -0.84
N SER A 52 -7.91 -19.86 -0.52
CA SER A 52 -6.76 -20.66 -0.06
C SER A 52 -5.71 -20.79 -1.16
N GLY A 53 -4.43 -20.59 -0.82
CA GLY A 53 -3.31 -20.74 -1.75
C GLY A 53 -3.10 -19.55 -2.69
N ARG A 54 -3.87 -18.46 -2.56
CA ARG A 54 -3.66 -17.21 -3.30
C ARG A 54 -3.51 -16.06 -2.32
N CYS A 55 -2.39 -15.36 -2.41
CA CYS A 55 -2.08 -14.23 -1.54
C CYS A 55 -1.72 -13.01 -2.36
N PHE A 56 -2.24 -11.87 -1.90
CA PHE A 56 -2.00 -10.56 -2.47
C PHE A 56 -1.02 -9.78 -1.57
N ALA A 57 -0.02 -9.15 -2.17
CA ALA A 57 0.84 -8.18 -1.50
C ALA A 57 0.72 -6.82 -2.20
N GLY A 58 0.48 -5.78 -1.41
CA GLY A 58 0.47 -4.40 -1.87
C GLY A 58 1.69 -3.65 -1.34
N VAL A 59 2.33 -2.85 -2.19
CA VAL A 59 3.44 -1.96 -1.81
C VAL A 59 3.07 -0.52 -2.16
N THR A 60 2.90 0.32 -1.15
CA THR A 60 2.69 1.76 -1.33
C THR A 60 4.02 2.49 -1.22
N LEU A 61 4.39 3.26 -2.25
CA LEU A 61 5.72 3.88 -2.34
C LEU A 61 5.83 5.22 -1.60
N THR A 62 4.72 5.95 -1.45
CA THR A 62 4.68 7.32 -0.90
C THR A 62 3.54 7.48 0.08
N ASN A 63 3.60 8.54 0.90
CA ASN A 63 2.57 8.89 1.88
C ASN A 63 1.62 9.99 1.39
N GLY A 64 1.61 10.31 0.09
CA GLY A 64 0.70 11.30 -0.50
C GLY A 64 0.94 12.76 -0.11
N ALA A 65 1.93 13.09 0.72
CA ALA A 65 2.20 14.47 1.19
C ALA A 65 2.42 15.50 0.06
N GLY A 66 2.96 15.02 -1.07
CA GLY A 66 3.22 15.81 -2.29
C GLY A 66 2.05 15.88 -3.27
N SER A 67 0.86 15.43 -2.90
CA SER A 67 -0.34 15.50 -3.73
C SER A 67 -0.65 16.92 -4.20
N ALA A 68 -1.26 17.04 -5.38
CA ALA A 68 -1.64 18.34 -5.95
C ALA A 68 -2.51 19.15 -4.98
N ARG A 69 -2.13 20.40 -4.75
CA ARG A 69 -2.86 21.34 -3.88
C ARG A 69 -3.61 22.33 -4.73
N THR A 70 -4.86 22.00 -4.99
CA THR A 70 -5.79 22.87 -5.71
C THR A 70 -7.15 22.84 -5.02
N GLY A 71 -7.95 23.87 -5.26
CA GLY A 71 -9.29 24.00 -4.69
C GLY A 71 -9.29 23.84 -3.16
N PRO A 72 -10.05 22.89 -2.60
CA PRO A 72 -10.23 22.75 -1.15
C PRO A 72 -8.93 22.42 -0.38
N TYR A 73 -7.90 21.92 -1.08
CA TYR A 73 -6.63 21.53 -0.47
C TYR A 73 -5.52 22.58 -0.63
N ALA A 74 -5.84 23.77 -1.16
CA ALA A 74 -4.84 24.80 -1.47
C ALA A 74 -4.03 25.25 -0.24
N ALA A 75 -4.63 25.23 0.95
CA ALA A 75 -4.01 25.64 2.20
C ALA A 75 -3.40 24.48 3.03
N CYS A 76 -3.52 23.23 2.57
CA CYS A 76 -3.02 22.09 3.32
C CYS A 76 -1.48 22.03 3.34
N SER A 77 -0.92 21.77 4.51
CA SER A 77 0.47 21.39 4.72
C SER A 77 0.76 19.96 4.23
N ASN A 78 2.04 19.57 4.23
CA ASN A 78 2.44 18.18 3.90
C ASN A 78 1.78 17.18 4.86
N ASP A 79 1.74 17.49 6.15
CA ASP A 79 1.26 16.57 7.19
C ASP A 79 -0.26 16.41 7.13
N GLU A 80 -0.97 17.51 6.89
CA GLU A 80 -2.42 17.48 6.64
C GLU A 80 -2.72 16.68 5.36
N MET A 81 -1.97 16.90 4.27
CA MET A 81 -2.15 16.14 3.04
C MET A 81 -1.89 14.64 3.23
N ALA A 82 -0.88 14.27 4.00
CA ALA A 82 -0.58 12.86 4.31
C ALA A 82 -1.64 12.21 5.21
N THR A 83 -2.41 12.99 5.97
CA THR A 83 -3.52 12.48 6.79
C THR A 83 -4.79 12.30 5.97
N ILE A 84 -4.98 13.14 4.95
CA ILE A 84 -6.09 13.04 3.98
C ILE A 84 -5.89 11.86 3.01
N ARG A 85 -4.63 11.48 2.75
CA ARG A 85 -4.23 10.52 1.71
C ARG A 85 -3.90 9.13 2.24
#